data_AF-A0A1D2W5N1-F1
#
_entry.id   AF-A0A1D2W5N1-F1
#
_cell.length_a   1.000
_cell.length_b   1.000
_cell.length_c   1.000
_cell.angle_alpha   90.00
_cell.angle_beta   90.00
_cell.angle_gamma   90.00
#
_symmetry.space_group_name_H-M   'P 1'
#
loop_
_entity.id
_entity.type
_entity.pdbx_description
1 polymer ?
#
loop_
_entity_poly.entity_id
_entity_poly.type
_entity_poly.pdbx_seq_one_letter_code
_entity_poly.pdbx_strand_id
1 'polypeptide(L)'
;MSEGLKNLIASISLLLFAVTLFHAIYGFDQILNPGISYIYNWIGPHIAPNMVTNVVFDWRGYDTLGEALILVTAVVVVLLIFGRGKVDFGGEEDK
;
A
#
# COMPACT_ATOMS: atom_id res chain seq x y z
N MET A 1 4.98 28.19 23.45
CA MET A 1 4.46 26.96 24.09
C MET A 1 5.65 26.18 24.60
N SER A 2 5.70 25.79 25.89
CA SER A 2 6.85 25.03 26.42
C SER A 2 6.90 23.63 25.80
N GLU A 3 8.11 23.09 25.62
CA GLU A 3 8.31 21.73 25.07
C GLU A 3 7.56 20.66 25.88
N GLY A 4 7.46 20.84 27.20
CA GLY A 4 6.67 19.96 28.07
C GLY A 4 5.17 19.95 27.74
N LEU A 5 4.60 21.11 27.38
CA LEU A 5 3.19 21.19 26.98
C LEU A 5 2.94 20.54 25.62
N LYS A 6 3.87 20.68 24.66
CA LYS A 6 3.80 20.00 23.36
C LYS A 6 3.83 18.48 23.52
N ASN A 7 4.76 17.97 24.33
CA ASN A 7 4.90 16.54 24.58
C ASN A 7 3.69 15.95 25.31
N LEU A 8 3.11 16.70 26.25
CA LEU A 8 1.90 16.29 26.95
C LEU A 8 0.71 16.17 25.99
N ILE A 9 0.51 17.18 25.14
CA ILE A 9 -0.56 17.17 24.13
C ILE A 9 -0.37 15.99 23.17
N ALA A 10 0.84 15.80 22.63
CA ALA A 10 1.14 14.68 21.73
C ALA A 10 0.88 13.31 22.37
N SER A 11 1.25 13.15 23.65
CA SER A 11 1.03 11.91 24.40
C SER A 11 -0.45 11.61 24.60
N ILE A 12 -1.24 12.64 24.95
CA ILE A 12 -2.69 12.51 25.11
C ILE A 12 -3.36 12.18 23.76
N SER A 13 -2.95 12.85 22.68
CA SER A 13 -3.47 12.58 21.33
C SER A 13 -3.16 11.14 20.88
N LEU A 14 -1.94 10.66 21.14
CA LEU A 14 -1.53 9.29 20.83
C LEU A 14 -2.33 8.27 21.63
N LEU A 15 -2.53 8.52 22.93
CA LEU A 15 -3.32 7.65 23.80
C LEU A 15 -4.77 7.56 23.32
N LEU A 16 -5.39 8.70 23.00
CA LEU A 16 -6.76 8.73 22.47
C LEU A 16 -6.86 7.95 21.16
N PHE A 17 -5.94 8.18 20.21
CA PHE A 17 -5.90 7.43 18.96
C PHE A 17 -5.75 5.93 19.19
N ALA A 18 -4.82 5.52 20.06
CA ALA A 18 -4.60 4.12 20.40
C ALA A 18 -5.87 3.48 20.98
N VAL A 19 -6.52 4.12 21.97
CA VAL A 19 -7.76 3.61 22.56
C VAL A 19 -8.86 3.44 21.52
N THR A 20 -9.05 4.43 20.64
CA THR A 20 -10.06 4.33 19.56
C THR A 20 -9.73 3.23 18.56
N LEU A 21 -8.45 3.04 18.24
CA LEU A 21 -7.99 2.00 17.33
C LEU A 21 -8.22 0.60 17.93
N PHE A 22 -7.84 0.39 19.20
CA PHE A 22 -8.06 -0.88 19.88
C PHE A 22 -9.55 -1.21 20.02
N HIS A 23 -10.38 -0.20 20.28
CA HIS A 23 -11.83 -0.39 20.31
C HIS A 23 -12.38 -0.83 18.95
N ALA A 24 -11.92 -0.22 17.85
CA ALA A 24 -12.31 -0.61 16.49
C ALA A 24 -11.86 -2.05 16.14
N ILE A 25 -10.67 -2.45 16.57
CA ILE A 25 -10.16 -3.81 16.35
C ILE A 25 -10.99 -4.85 17.12
N TYR A 26 -11.37 -4.55 18.36
CA TYR A 26 -12.15 -5.49 19.19
C TYR A 26 -13.54 -5.78 18.63
N GLY A 27 -14.20 -4.79 18.00
CA GLY A 27 -15.52 -4.95 17.37
C GLY A 27 -15.48 -5.32 15.89
N PHE A 28 -14.31 -5.72 15.36
CA PHE A 28 -14.11 -5.85 13.92
C PHE A 28 -14.88 -7.03 13.30
N ASP A 29 -15.01 -8.13 14.04
CA ASP A 29 -15.68 -9.37 13.59
C ASP A 29 -17.16 -9.15 13.22
N GLN A 30 -17.86 -8.30 13.97
CA GLN A 30 -19.28 -8.00 13.76
C GLN A 30 -19.56 -7.17 12.50
N ILE A 31 -18.52 -6.58 11.91
CA ILE A 31 -18.63 -5.67 10.75
C ILE A 31 -18.18 -6.39 9.46
N LEU A 32 -17.62 -7.59 9.57
CA LEU A 32 -17.11 -8.33 8.42
C LEU A 32 -18.24 -8.78 7.48
N ASN A 33 -18.36 -8.07 6.35
CA ASN A 33 -19.12 -8.54 5.20
C ASN A 33 -18.13 -9.05 4.14
N PRO A 34 -18.11 -10.36 3.83
CA PRO A 34 -17.22 -10.90 2.82
C PRO A 34 -17.59 -10.33 1.44
N GLY A 35 -16.75 -9.43 0.91
CA GLY A 35 -16.87 -8.84 -0.42
C GLY A 35 -16.52 -9.77 -1.58
N ILE A 36 -16.50 -11.09 -1.34
CA ILE A 36 -16.17 -12.13 -2.32
C ILE A 36 -17.31 -13.15 -2.31
N SER A 37 -17.73 -13.59 -3.49
CA SER A 37 -18.77 -14.61 -3.62
C SER A 37 -18.39 -15.91 -2.91
N TYR A 38 -19.32 -16.48 -2.12
CA TYR A 38 -19.14 -17.79 -1.49
C TYR A 38 -18.86 -18.91 -2.51
N ILE A 39 -19.47 -18.82 -3.70
CA ILE A 39 -19.26 -19.78 -4.79
C ILE A 39 -17.82 -19.69 -5.29
N TYR A 40 -17.29 -18.47 -5.42
CA TYR A 40 -15.90 -18.26 -5.84
C TYR A 40 -14.92 -18.82 -4.81
N ASN A 41 -15.15 -18.58 -3.52
CA ASN A 41 -14.34 -19.18 -2.44
C ASN A 41 -14.46 -20.71 -2.37
N TRP A 42 -15.52 -21.32 -2.89
CA TRP A 42 -15.63 -22.77 -2.92
C TRP A 42 -14.93 -23.38 -4.15
N ILE A 43 -15.06 -22.74 -5.32
CA ILE A 43 -14.51 -23.22 -6.59
C ILE A 43 -13.04 -22.85 -6.77
N GLY A 44 -12.60 -21.69 -6.28
CA GLY A 44 -11.25 -21.16 -6.47
C GLY A 44 -10.12 -22.18 -6.28
N PRO A 45 -10.06 -22.93 -5.16
CA PRO A 45 -9.01 -23.91 -4.90
C PRO A 45 -8.95 -25.06 -5.91
N HIS A 46 -10.02 -25.30 -6.66
CA HIS A 46 -10.08 -26.29 -7.74
C HIS A 46 -9.46 -25.77 -9.05
N ILE A 47 -9.39 -24.45 -9.24
CA ILE A 47 -8.73 -23.81 -10.39
C ILE A 47 -7.22 -23.74 -10.13
N ALA A 48 -6.84 -23.26 -8.94
CA ALA A 48 -5.45 -23.26 -8.49
C ALA A 48 -5.41 -23.43 -6.97
N PRO A 49 -4.39 -24.11 -6.42
CA PRO A 49 -4.36 -24.51 -5.02
C PRO A 49 -4.30 -23.35 -4.03
N ASN A 50 -3.87 -22.15 -4.46
CA ASN A 50 -3.72 -20.99 -3.59
C ASN A 50 -4.88 -20.01 -3.77
N MET A 51 -5.77 -19.96 -2.78
CA MET A 51 -6.92 -19.03 -2.77
C MET A 51 -6.49 -17.57 -2.84
N VAL A 52 -5.44 -17.18 -2.11
CA VAL A 52 -5.00 -15.78 -2.05
C VAL A 52 -4.55 -15.34 -3.43
N THR A 53 -3.77 -16.18 -4.13
CA THR A 53 -3.35 -15.93 -5.52
C THR A 53 -4.55 -15.77 -6.44
N ASN A 54 -5.56 -16.63 -6.33
CA ASN A 54 -6.77 -16.50 -7.13
C ASN A 54 -7.51 -15.20 -6.84
N VAL A 55 -7.62 -14.79 -5.57
CA VAL A 55 -8.28 -13.53 -5.25
C VAL A 55 -7.52 -12.34 -5.81
N VAL A 56 -6.19 -12.27 -5.65
CA VAL A 56 -5.42 -11.09 -6.08
C VAL A 56 -5.20 -11.01 -7.59
N PHE A 57 -5.13 -12.14 -8.31
CA PHE A 57 -4.89 -12.15 -9.76
C PHE A 57 -6.16 -12.29 -10.62
N ASP A 58 -7.24 -12.87 -10.10
CA ASP A 58 -8.51 -13.03 -10.83
C ASP A 58 -9.58 -12.07 -10.28
N TRP A 59 -10.09 -12.30 -9.06
CA TRP A 59 -11.18 -11.47 -8.48
C TRP A 59 -10.83 -9.98 -8.30
N ARG A 60 -9.60 -9.67 -7.84
CA ARG A 60 -9.06 -8.32 -7.59
C ARG A 60 -7.86 -8.02 -8.49
N GLY A 61 -7.85 -8.56 -9.70
CA GLY A 61 -6.74 -8.40 -10.65
C GLY A 61 -6.38 -6.93 -10.94
N TYR A 62 -7.35 -6.01 -10.91
CA TYR A 62 -7.10 -4.58 -11.12
C TYR A 62 -6.28 -3.92 -10.01
N ASP A 63 -6.43 -4.35 -8.75
CA ASP A 63 -5.63 -3.82 -7.65
C ASP A 63 -4.16 -4.21 -7.83
N THR A 64 -3.90 -5.48 -8.16
CA THR A 64 -2.55 -6.00 -8.45
C THR A 64 -1.93 -5.38 -9.71
N LEU A 65 -2.74 -5.13 -10.75
CA LEU A 65 -2.28 -4.38 -11.94
C LEU A 65 -1.87 -2.95 -11.57
N GLY A 66 -2.64 -2.31 -10.70
CA GLY A 66 -2.31 -0.99 -10.14
C GLY A 66 -1.00 -1.00 -9.35
N GLU A 67 -0.79 -1.99 -8.48
CA GLU A 67 0.46 -2.17 -7.74
C GLU A 67 1.66 -2.31 -8.68
N ALA A 68 1.54 -3.15 -9.73
CA ALA A 68 2.60 -3.32 -10.72
C ALA A 68 2.91 -2.00 -11.47
N LEU A 69 1.88 -1.24 -11.83
CA LEU A 69 2.04 0.06 -12.48
C LEU A 69 2.72 1.09 -11.57
N ILE A 70 2.38 1.11 -10.27
CA ILE A 70 3.06 1.96 -9.28
C ILE A 70 4.55 1.60 -9.18
N LEU A 71 4.90 0.31 -9.18
CA LEU A 71 6.31 -0.10 -9.15
C LEU A 71 7.07 0.31 -10.43
N VAL A 72 6.47 0.11 -11.60
CA VAL A 72 7.08 0.51 -12.89
C VAL A 72 7.28 2.03 -12.92
N THR A 73 6.26 2.80 -12.55
CA THR A 73 6.35 4.27 -12.52
C THR A 73 7.40 4.75 -11.53
N ALA A 74 7.51 4.13 -10.35
CA ALA A 74 8.55 4.45 -9.36
C ALA A 74 9.96 4.26 -9.93
N VAL A 75 10.21 3.14 -10.63
CA VAL A 75 11.52 2.89 -11.28
C VAL A 75 11.80 3.92 -12.38
N VAL A 76 10.81 4.24 -13.22
CA VAL A 76 10.95 5.26 -14.27
C VAL A 76 11.28 6.62 -13.68
N VAL A 77 10.59 7.04 -12.62
CA VAL A 77 10.85 8.32 -11.93
C VAL A 77 12.26 8.37 -11.37
N VAL A 78 12.72 7.31 -10.70
CA VAL A 78 14.09 7.22 -10.18
C VAL A 78 15.12 7.33 -11.31
N LEU A 79 14.91 6.65 -12.43
CA LEU A 79 15.78 6.74 -13.60
C LEU A 79 15.78 8.14 -14.23
N LEU A 80 14.65 8.84 -14.26
CA LEU A 80 14.60 10.20 -14.80
C LEU A 80 15.34 11.21 -13.90
N ILE A 81 15.23 11.06 -12.58
CA ILE A 81 15.89 11.96 -11.62
C ILE A 81 17.40 11.69 -11.54
N PHE A 82 17.80 10.42 -11.43
CA PHE A 82 19.19 10.05 -11.14
C PHE A 82 19.95 9.48 -12.35
N GLY A 83 19.26 9.04 -13.40
CA GLY A 83 19.86 8.36 -14.55
C GLY A 83 20.65 9.27 -15.50
N ARG A 84 20.53 10.60 -15.40
CA ARG A 84 21.32 11.55 -16.22
C ARG A 84 22.75 11.78 -15.69
N GLY A 85 23.11 11.27 -14.51
CA GLY A 85 24.37 11.62 -13.84
C GLY A 85 25.66 10.94 -14.33
N LYS A 86 25.61 10.10 -15.38
CA LYS A 86 26.80 9.37 -15.86
C LYS A 86 26.93 9.19 -17.36
N VAL A 87 25.97 9.67 -18.14
CA VAL A 87 26.03 9.62 -19.60
C VAL A 87 26.37 11.03 -20.06
N ASP A 88 27.66 11.25 -20.30
CA ASP A 88 28.11 12.41 -21.07
C ASP A 88 27.54 12.25 -22.48
N PHE A 89 26.51 13.04 -22.79
CA PHE A 89 25.91 13.05 -24.12
C PHE A 89 26.76 13.83 -25.15
N GLY A 90 27.99 14.22 -24.81
CA GLY A 90 28.98 14.72 -25.77
C GLY A 90 28.52 15.96 -26.51
N GLY A 91 27.63 16.76 -25.91
CA GLY A 91 27.34 18.10 -26.41
C GLY A 91 28.52 18.96 -26.03
N GLU A 92 29.40 19.25 -27.00
CA GLU A 92 30.46 20.23 -26.84
C GLU A 92 29.85 21.53 -26.29
N GLU A 93 30.18 21.87 -25.04
CA GLU A 93 29.99 23.21 -24.53
C GLU A 93 30.97 24.11 -25.28
N ASP A 94 30.52 24.67 -26.39
CA ASP A 94 31.20 25.78 -27.05
C ASP A 94 31.34 26.92 -26.03
N LYS A 95 32.61 27.33 -25.87
CA LYS A 95 33.10 28.35 -24.94
C LYS A 95 32.49 29.73 -25.16
#